data_AF-A0A0D0DWN7-F1
#
_entry.id   AF-A0A0D0DWN7-F1
#
_cell.length_a   1.000
_cell.length_b   1.000
_cell.length_c   1.000
_cell.angle_alpha   90.00
_cell.angle_beta   90.00
_cell.angle_gamma   90.00
#
_symmetry.space_group_name_H-M   'P 1'
#
loop_
_entity.id
_entity.type
_entity.pdbx_description
1 polymer ?
#
loop_
_entity_poly.entity_id
_entity_poly.type
_entity_poly.pdbx_seq_one_letter_code
_entity_poly.pdbx_strand_id
1 'polypeptide(L)'
;DAVESLASMSASFLVDGTPLTSSHHLPQFMPSPVTPTRHKHMHSLLNEEPANEKECTYQAALHESYAREFMSKSALVGMQSTAVLQSMFCDRLSGQLAAQEEKRKKKKKGQLNGDGLLRLLTGDEFYNRVVAHQEACEELKMAQEDCCKQKEEQSAILTEWRKAEKEQKKRNAMCRQAY
;
A
#
# COMPACT_ATOMS: atom_id res chain seq x y z
N ASP A 1 -5.00 -30.35 12.22
CA ASP A 1 -3.85 -29.46 12.40
C ASP A 1 -4.02 -28.13 11.69
N ALA A 2 -3.88 -27.00 12.42
CA ALA A 2 -4.03 -25.66 11.82
C ALA A 2 -2.94 -25.36 10.78
N VAL A 3 -1.75 -25.95 10.94
CA VAL A 3 -0.61 -25.79 10.02
C VAL A 3 -0.86 -26.50 8.69
N GLU A 4 -1.43 -27.71 8.70
CA GLU A 4 -1.79 -28.44 7.48
C GLU A 4 -2.88 -27.73 6.69
N SER A 5 -3.86 -27.13 7.37
CA SER A 5 -4.89 -26.32 6.71
C SER A 5 -4.30 -25.09 6.02
N LEU A 6 -3.26 -24.48 6.60
CA LEU A 6 -2.56 -23.32 6.04
C LEU A 6 -1.73 -23.68 4.80
N ALA A 7 -1.10 -24.86 4.81
CA ALA A 7 -0.35 -25.39 3.67
C ALA A 7 -1.23 -25.62 2.42
N SER A 8 -2.54 -25.82 2.61
CA SER A 8 -3.50 -25.98 1.50
C SER A 8 -4.15 -24.67 1.03
N MET A 9 -3.79 -23.52 1.62
CA MET A 9 -4.34 -22.20 1.27
C MET A 9 -3.33 -21.37 0.47
N SER A 10 -3.77 -20.22 -0.06
CA SER A 10 -2.89 -19.26 -0.76
C SER A 10 -1.76 -18.69 0.12
N ALA A 11 -1.80 -18.93 1.43
CA ALA A 11 -0.79 -18.54 2.40
C ALA A 11 0.19 -19.67 2.77
N SER A 12 0.25 -20.75 1.98
CA SER A 12 1.16 -21.90 2.19
C SER A 12 2.62 -21.48 2.32
N PHE A 13 3.00 -20.42 1.60
CA PHE A 13 4.33 -19.83 1.62
C PHE A 13 4.79 -19.29 2.98
N LEU A 14 3.88 -19.14 3.95
CA LEU A 14 4.24 -18.79 5.33
C LEU A 14 4.79 -19.97 6.12
N VAL A 15 4.46 -21.19 5.70
CA VAL A 15 4.89 -22.44 6.32
C VAL A 15 6.01 -23.08 5.51
N ASP A 16 6.01 -22.87 4.20
CA ASP A 16 7.07 -23.35 3.32
C ASP A 16 8.38 -22.60 3.60
N GLY A 17 9.47 -23.32 3.86
CA GLY A 17 10.80 -22.74 4.09
C GLY A 17 11.45 -22.09 2.85
N THR A 18 10.67 -21.87 1.79
CA THR A 18 11.12 -21.21 0.57
C THR A 18 11.28 -19.71 0.79
N PRO A 19 12.29 -19.06 0.19
CA PRO A 19 12.46 -17.62 0.29
C PRO A 19 11.24 -16.87 -0.27
N LEU A 20 10.78 -15.86 0.46
CA LEU A 20 9.72 -14.96 -0.01
C LEU A 20 10.16 -14.24 -1.29
N THR A 21 9.40 -14.45 -2.36
CA THR A 21 9.47 -13.69 -3.62
C THR A 21 8.35 -12.66 -3.72
N SER A 22 8.46 -11.74 -4.68
CA SER A 22 7.46 -10.69 -4.93
C SER A 22 6.05 -11.19 -5.32
N SER A 23 5.92 -12.45 -5.74
CA SER A 23 4.63 -13.07 -6.12
C SER A 23 3.77 -13.49 -4.93
N HIS A 24 4.34 -13.57 -3.73
CA HIS A 24 3.60 -13.92 -2.52
C HIS A 24 2.80 -12.71 -2.04
N HIS A 25 1.47 -12.86 -2.02
CA HIS A 25 0.55 -11.82 -1.58
C HIS A 25 -0.26 -12.33 -0.41
N LEU A 26 -0.38 -11.50 0.63
CA LEU A 26 -1.31 -11.75 1.72
C LEU A 26 -2.70 -11.28 1.31
N PRO A 27 -3.77 -11.90 1.83
CA PRO A 27 -5.12 -11.38 1.68
C PRO A 27 -5.20 -9.93 2.15
N GLN A 28 -5.84 -9.07 1.37
CA GLN A 28 -6.00 -7.67 1.74
C GLN A 28 -6.90 -7.58 2.98
N PHE A 29 -6.39 -6.94 4.04
CA PHE A 29 -7.19 -6.66 5.22
C PHE A 29 -8.21 -5.55 4.92
N MET A 30 -9.49 -5.84 5.15
CA MET A 30 -10.58 -4.89 5.00
C MET A 30 -11.07 -4.49 6.39
N PRO A 31 -10.72 -3.28 6.90
CA PRO A 31 -11.16 -2.85 8.22
C PRO A 31 -12.68 -2.73 8.25
N SER A 32 -13.30 -3.26 9.31
CA SER A 32 -14.73 -3.09 9.54
C SER A 32 -15.02 -1.67 10.00
N PRO A 33 -16.08 -1.02 9.49
CA PRO A 33 -16.43 0.33 9.91
C PRO A 33 -16.71 0.36 11.42
N VAL A 34 -16.00 1.23 12.14
CA VAL A 34 -16.23 1.45 13.57
C VAL A 34 -17.16 2.65 13.73
N THR A 35 -18.29 2.46 14.39
CA THR A 35 -19.24 3.54 14.68
C THR A 35 -18.54 4.62 15.52
N PRO A 36 -18.67 5.91 15.18
CA PRO A 36 -18.03 6.97 15.95
C PRO A 36 -18.42 6.91 17.43
N THR A 37 -17.43 6.98 18.33
CA THR A 37 -17.64 7.13 19.77
C THR A 37 -18.17 8.54 20.04
N ARG A 38 -19.49 8.72 19.93
CA ARG A 38 -20.14 10.01 20.16
C ARG A 38 -20.18 10.34 21.65
N HIS A 39 -19.05 10.78 22.21
CA HIS A 39 -19.02 11.36 23.57
C HIS A 39 -20.00 12.54 23.72
N LYS A 40 -20.26 13.28 22.64
CA LYS A 40 -21.20 14.42 22.62
C LYS A 40 -22.68 14.02 22.74
N HIS A 41 -22.98 12.73 22.64
CA HIS A 41 -24.32 12.18 22.82
C HIS A 41 -24.40 11.30 24.07
N MET A 42 -23.51 11.48 25.06
CA MET A 42 -23.87 11.06 26.41
C MET A 42 -25.19 11.74 26.73
N HIS A 43 -26.22 10.93 26.88
CA HIS A 43 -27.56 11.41 27.17
C HIS A 43 -27.45 12.32 28.39
N SER A 44 -27.91 13.57 28.28
CA SER A 44 -27.92 14.53 29.40
C SER A 44 -28.52 13.92 30.67
N LEU A 45 -29.45 12.99 30.48
CA LEU A 45 -30.09 12.11 31.46
C LEU A 45 -29.13 11.29 32.34
N LEU A 46 -27.91 10.98 31.89
CA LEU A 46 -26.93 10.24 32.70
C LEU A 46 -26.18 11.13 33.68
N ASN A 47 -26.27 12.45 33.53
CA ASN A 47 -25.72 13.42 34.48
C ASN A 47 -26.77 13.87 35.51
N GLU A 48 -28.02 13.41 35.38
CA GLU A 48 -29.09 13.72 36.32
C GLU A 48 -28.99 12.83 37.56
N GLU A 49 -29.25 13.41 38.73
CA GLU A 49 -29.22 12.70 39.99
C GLU A 49 -30.39 11.70 40.04
N PRO A 50 -30.12 10.40 40.25
CA PRO A 50 -31.17 9.37 40.24
C PRO A 50 -32.14 9.59 41.39
N ALA A 51 -33.43 9.55 41.10
CA ALA A 51 -34.48 9.77 42.10
C ALA A 51 -34.76 8.52 42.95
N ASN A 52 -34.35 7.34 42.45
CA ASN A 52 -34.63 6.05 43.08
C ASN A 52 -33.39 5.14 43.03
N GLU A 53 -33.29 4.21 43.98
CA GLU A 53 -32.23 3.20 44.06
C GLU A 53 -32.15 2.37 42.76
N LYS A 54 -33.30 2.03 42.17
CA LYS A 54 -33.35 1.31 40.88
C LYS A 54 -32.67 2.11 39.76
N GLU A 55 -32.94 3.41 39.68
CA GLU A 55 -32.32 4.28 38.68
C GLU A 55 -30.81 4.38 38.89
N CYS A 56 -30.36 4.47 40.15
CA CYS A 56 -28.94 4.42 40.49
C CYS A 56 -28.28 3.12 39.98
N THR A 57 -28.92 1.97 40.18
CA THR A 57 -28.39 0.69 39.67
C THR A 57 -28.33 0.63 38.14
N TYR A 58 -29.35 1.17 37.46
CA TYR A 58 -29.37 1.21 35.99
C TYR A 58 -28.32 2.16 35.43
N GLN A 59 -28.19 3.36 36.00
CA GLN A 59 -27.15 4.31 35.61
C GLN A 59 -25.75 3.70 35.80
N ALA A 60 -25.49 3.05 36.94
CA ALA A 60 -24.22 2.37 37.20
C ALA A 60 -23.92 1.28 36.16
N ALA A 61 -24.88 0.39 35.88
CA ALA A 61 -24.74 -0.67 34.88
C ALA A 61 -24.51 -0.12 33.46
N LEU A 62 -25.11 1.02 33.14
CA LEU A 62 -24.98 1.67 31.84
C LEU A 62 -23.65 2.41 31.69
N HIS A 63 -23.14 3.04 32.75
CA HIS A 63 -21.77 3.57 32.77
C HIS A 63 -20.74 2.45 32.56
N GLU A 64 -20.92 1.31 33.23
CA GLU A 64 -20.04 0.16 33.07
C GLU A 64 -20.09 -0.42 31.65
N SER A 65 -21.28 -0.52 31.05
CA SER A 65 -21.42 -1.02 29.68
C SER A 65 -20.74 -0.10 28.66
N TYR A 66 -20.88 1.22 28.80
CA TYR A 66 -20.18 2.18 27.95
C TYR A 66 -18.66 2.17 28.15
N ALA A 67 -18.18 2.03 29.38
CA ALA A 67 -16.75 1.89 29.63
C ALA A 67 -16.19 0.65 28.91
N ARG A 68 -16.90 -0.49 28.99
CA ARG A 68 -16.52 -1.73 28.28
C ARG A 68 -16.56 -1.58 26.77
N GLU A 69 -17.61 -0.94 26.23
CA GLU A 69 -17.73 -0.70 24.79
C GLU A 69 -16.62 0.23 24.30
N PHE A 70 -16.32 1.30 25.04
CA PHE A 70 -15.24 2.22 24.74
C PHE A 70 -13.89 1.51 24.66
N MET A 71 -13.57 0.70 25.67
CA MET A 71 -12.33 -0.08 25.69
C MET A 71 -12.27 -1.07 24.52
N SER A 72 -13.37 -1.76 24.22
CA SER A 72 -13.44 -2.71 23.11
C SER A 72 -13.27 -2.03 21.75
N LYS A 73 -13.92 -0.88 21.53
CA LYS A 73 -13.76 -0.08 20.31
C LYS A 73 -12.34 0.47 20.19
N SER A 74 -11.76 0.97 21.28
CA SER A 74 -10.39 1.46 21.30
C SER A 74 -9.40 0.37 20.90
N ALA A 75 -9.53 -0.83 21.49
CA ALA A 75 -8.71 -1.98 21.13
C ALA A 75 -8.91 -2.40 19.66
N LEU A 76 -10.16 -2.43 19.18
CA LEU A 76 -10.47 -2.76 17.78
C LEU A 76 -9.84 -1.76 16.81
N VAL A 77 -9.95 -0.46 17.08
CA VAL A 77 -9.31 0.58 16.27
C VAL A 77 -7.80 0.40 16.27
N GLY A 78 -7.19 0.08 17.41
CA GLY A 78 -5.77 -0.24 17.51
C GLY A 78 -5.38 -1.42 16.60
N MET A 79 -6.07 -2.55 16.72
CA MET A 79 -5.83 -3.75 15.91
C MET A 79 -5.99 -3.49 14.41
N GLN A 80 -7.09 -2.84 14.00
CA GLN A 80 -7.32 -2.49 12.59
C GLN A 80 -6.23 -1.55 12.06
N SER A 81 -5.82 -0.57 12.87
CA SER A 81 -4.75 0.37 12.49
C SER A 81 -3.42 -0.35 12.28
N THR A 82 -3.05 -1.27 13.18
CA THR A 82 -1.86 -2.09 13.04
C THR A 82 -1.91 -2.97 11.79
N ALA A 83 -3.04 -3.63 11.52
CA ALA A 83 -3.21 -4.47 10.34
C ALA A 83 -3.08 -3.68 9.02
N VAL A 84 -3.63 -2.47 8.97
CA VAL A 84 -3.48 -1.56 7.81
C VAL A 84 -2.01 -1.15 7.63
N LEU A 85 -1.32 -0.76 8.70
CA LEU A 85 0.09 -0.39 8.64
C LEU A 85 0.99 -1.55 8.20
N GLN A 86 0.73 -2.75 8.70
CA GLN A 86 1.44 -3.97 8.30
C GLN A 86 1.21 -4.28 6.81
N SER A 87 -0.03 -4.17 6.33
CA SER A 87 -0.35 -4.35 4.92
C SER A 87 0.44 -3.39 4.03
N MET A 88 0.46 -2.10 4.39
CA MET A 88 1.25 -1.09 3.66
C MET A 88 2.75 -1.37 3.69
N PHE A 89 3.27 -1.90 4.80
CA PHE A 89 4.68 -2.30 4.89
C PHE A 89 4.98 -3.49 3.97
N CYS A 90 4.13 -4.53 3.98
CA CYS A 90 4.25 -5.68 3.09
C CYS A 90 4.20 -5.27 1.62
N ASP A 91 3.33 -4.34 1.23
CA ASP A 91 3.25 -3.83 -0.15
C ASP A 91 4.55 -3.11 -0.58
N ARG A 92 5.17 -2.37 0.34
CA ARG A 92 6.47 -1.74 0.06
C ARG A 92 7.57 -2.78 -0.09
N LEU A 93 7.57 -3.79 0.77
CA LEU A 93 8.57 -4.86 0.76
C LEU A 93 8.45 -5.70 -0.52
N SER A 94 7.23 -6.07 -0.93
CA SER A 94 6.98 -6.82 -2.16
C SER A 94 7.43 -6.01 -3.39
N GLY A 95 7.20 -4.70 -3.42
CA GLY A 95 7.71 -3.82 -4.46
C GLY A 95 9.24 -3.75 -4.52
N GLN A 96 9.92 -3.71 -3.36
CA GLN A 96 11.37 -3.77 -3.30
C GLN A 96 11.94 -5.11 -3.78
N LEU A 97 11.30 -6.22 -3.40
CA LEU A 97 11.65 -7.57 -3.86
C LEU A 97 11.48 -7.67 -5.38
N ALA A 98 10.35 -7.19 -5.93
CA ALA A 98 10.10 -7.18 -7.37
C ALA A 98 11.20 -6.39 -8.11
N ALA A 99 11.55 -5.21 -7.62
CA ALA A 99 12.62 -4.40 -8.21
C ALA A 99 13.99 -5.09 -8.13
N GLN A 100 14.28 -5.80 -7.03
CA GLN A 100 15.52 -6.56 -6.87
C GLN A 100 15.58 -7.77 -7.81
N GLU A 101 14.49 -8.53 -7.90
CA GLU A 101 14.32 -9.68 -8.80
C GLU A 101 14.50 -9.24 -10.26
N GLU A 102 13.86 -8.14 -10.68
CA GLU A 102 14.01 -7.58 -12.02
C GLU A 102 15.44 -7.08 -12.30
N LYS A 103 16.09 -6.42 -11.33
CA LYS A 103 17.51 -6.04 -11.47
C LYS A 103 18.41 -7.26 -11.65
N ARG A 104 18.16 -8.35 -10.90
CA ARG A 104 18.91 -9.61 -11.04
C ARG A 104 18.68 -10.25 -12.41
N LYS A 105 17.45 -10.23 -12.93
CA LYS A 105 17.13 -10.71 -14.29
C LYS A 105 17.84 -9.87 -15.36
N LYS A 106 17.82 -8.53 -15.24
CA LYS A 106 18.48 -7.61 -16.19
C LYS A 106 20.01 -7.78 -16.21
N LYS A 107 20.66 -7.99 -15.06
CA LYS A 107 22.11 -8.27 -15.01
C LYS A 107 22.50 -9.51 -15.83
N LYS A 108 21.64 -10.53 -15.88
CA LYS A 108 21.87 -11.71 -16.73
C LYS A 108 21.67 -11.43 -18.22
N LYS A 109 20.88 -10.41 -18.58
CA LYS A 109 20.52 -10.09 -19.97
C LYS A 109 21.60 -9.28 -20.72
N GLY A 110 22.49 -8.59 -19.99
CA GLY A 110 23.59 -7.79 -20.58
C GLY A 110 24.90 -8.56 -20.79
N GLN A 111 24.95 -9.84 -20.45
CA GLN A 111 26.09 -10.70 -20.77
C GLN A 111 25.78 -11.40 -22.09
N LEU A 112 26.59 -11.14 -23.14
CA LEU A 112 26.44 -11.75 -24.47
C LEU A 112 26.36 -13.30 -24.42
N ASN A 113 26.88 -13.90 -23.35
CA ASN A 113 26.81 -15.31 -22.98
C ASN A 113 26.31 -15.48 -21.51
N GLY A 114 25.04 -15.18 -21.23
CA GLY A 114 24.44 -15.25 -19.88
C GLY A 114 24.47 -16.62 -19.18
N ASP A 115 24.87 -17.67 -19.89
CA ASP A 115 24.95 -19.06 -19.39
C ASP A 115 26.26 -19.34 -18.63
N GLY A 116 27.25 -18.43 -18.70
CA GLY A 116 28.56 -18.63 -18.07
C GLY A 116 29.45 -19.69 -18.75
N LEU A 117 28.97 -20.36 -19.80
CA LEU A 117 29.77 -21.27 -20.62
C LEU A 117 30.57 -20.51 -21.68
N LEU A 118 31.86 -20.81 -21.77
CA LEU A 118 32.72 -20.46 -22.89
C LEU A 118 32.23 -21.20 -24.15
N ARG A 119 31.33 -20.58 -24.92
CA ARG A 119 31.06 -21.01 -26.30
C ARG A 119 32.11 -20.40 -27.22
N LEU A 120 32.80 -21.25 -27.98
CA LEU A 120 33.62 -20.82 -29.10
C LEU A 120 32.68 -20.34 -30.21
N LEU A 121 32.40 -19.04 -30.24
CA LEU A 121 31.64 -18.42 -31.33
C LEU A 121 32.61 -18.14 -32.48
N THR A 122 32.28 -18.64 -33.67
CA THR A 122 32.95 -18.26 -34.92
C THR A 122 32.79 -16.75 -35.12
N GLY A 123 33.84 -16.05 -35.56
CA GLY A 123 33.93 -14.57 -35.53
C GLY A 123 32.70 -13.83 -36.07
N ASP A 124 32.09 -14.34 -37.14
CA ASP A 124 30.91 -13.73 -37.78
C ASP A 124 29.64 -13.83 -36.91
N GLU A 125 29.42 -14.95 -36.23
CA GLU A 125 28.27 -15.12 -35.33
C GLU A 125 28.38 -14.22 -34.10
N PHE A 126 29.60 -14.05 -33.58
CA PHE A 126 29.85 -13.13 -32.49
C PHE A 126 29.62 -11.68 -32.92
N TYR A 127 30.17 -11.29 -34.08
CA TYR A 127 30.00 -9.96 -34.63
C TYR A 127 28.53 -9.58 -34.79
N ASN A 128 27.73 -10.45 -35.42
CA ASN A 128 26.30 -10.23 -35.61
C ASN A 128 25.54 -10.07 -34.29
N ARG A 129 25.91 -10.84 -33.24
CA ARG A 129 25.30 -10.72 -31.91
C ARG A 129 25.69 -9.42 -31.20
N VAL A 130 26.93 -8.96 -31.37
CA VAL A 130 27.38 -7.67 -30.80
C VAL A 130 26.65 -6.51 -31.46
N VAL A 131 26.50 -6.53 -32.79
CA VAL A 131 25.74 -5.51 -33.54
C VAL A 131 24.28 -5.47 -33.07
N ALA A 132 23.60 -6.62 -33.04
CA ALA A 132 22.20 -6.67 -32.59
C ALA A 132 22.02 -6.23 -31.12
N HIS A 133 22.98 -6.55 -30.24
CA HIS A 133 22.95 -6.07 -28.85
C HIS A 133 23.17 -4.55 -28.75
N GLN A 134 24.07 -4.00 -29.57
CA GLN A 134 24.34 -2.57 -29.62
C GLN A 134 23.10 -1.79 -30.10
N GLU A 135 22.47 -2.25 -31.17
CA GLU A 135 21.21 -1.67 -31.70
C GLU A 135 20.10 -1.71 -30.64
N ALA A 136 19.89 -2.85 -29.98
CA ALA A 136 18.91 -2.97 -28.90
C ALA A 136 19.23 -2.06 -27.69
N CYS A 137 20.51 -1.86 -27.37
CA CYS A 137 20.92 -0.93 -26.32
C CYS A 137 20.64 0.53 -26.70
N GLU A 138 20.81 0.89 -27.96
CA GLU A 138 20.51 2.23 -28.47
C GLU A 138 19.01 2.50 -28.47
N GLU A 139 18.20 1.56 -28.95
CA GLU A 139 16.72 1.66 -28.89
C GLU A 139 16.21 1.85 -27.45
N LEU A 140 16.77 1.11 -26.49
CA LEU A 140 16.42 1.24 -25.08
C LEU A 140 16.79 2.61 -24.49
N LYS A 141 17.93 3.18 -24.88
CA LYS A 141 18.34 4.53 -24.45
C LYS A 141 17.38 5.57 -25.01
N MET A 142 17.06 5.49 -26.30
CA MET A 142 16.10 6.40 -26.94
C MET A 142 14.72 6.33 -26.25
N ALA A 143 14.20 5.13 -26.01
CA ALA A 143 12.93 4.96 -25.31
C ALA A 143 12.95 5.49 -23.86
N GLN A 144 14.09 5.37 -23.17
CA GLN A 144 14.25 5.93 -21.82
C GLN A 144 14.24 7.46 -21.83
N GLU A 145 14.94 8.08 -22.78
CA GLU A 145 14.95 9.53 -22.95
C GLU A 145 13.56 10.07 -23.27
N ASP A 146 12.82 9.41 -24.16
CA ASP A 146 11.45 9.81 -24.50
C ASP A 146 10.50 9.66 -23.31
N CYS A 147 10.65 8.60 -22.50
CA CYS A 147 9.90 8.45 -21.26
C CYS A 147 10.21 9.56 -20.24
N CYS A 148 11.47 9.99 -20.14
CA CYS A 148 11.86 11.12 -19.27
C CYS A 148 11.21 12.42 -19.74
N LYS A 149 11.28 12.75 -21.03
CA LYS A 149 10.64 13.94 -21.61
C LYS A 149 9.13 13.96 -21.34
N GLN A 150 8.44 12.84 -21.56
CA GLN A 150 7.01 12.74 -21.31
C GLN A 150 6.65 12.99 -19.83
N LYS A 151 7.46 12.48 -18.90
CA LYS A 151 7.25 12.73 -17.46
C LYS A 151 7.47 14.20 -17.10
N GLU A 152 8.47 14.84 -17.70
CA GLU A 152 8.72 16.27 -17.50
C GLU A 152 7.53 17.11 -17.98
N GLU A 153 7.02 16.84 -19.19
CA GLU A 153 5.84 17.50 -19.74
C GLU A 153 4.61 17.31 -18.86
N GLN A 154 4.32 16.07 -18.43
CA GLN A 154 3.22 15.79 -17.52
C GLN A 154 3.36 16.54 -16.19
N SER A 155 4.59 16.60 -15.65
CA SER A 155 4.86 17.31 -14.40
C SER A 155 4.62 18.81 -14.54
N ALA A 156 5.00 19.41 -15.67
CA ALA A 156 4.76 20.82 -15.97
C ALA A 156 3.25 21.12 -16.02
N ILE A 157 2.48 20.33 -16.77
CA ILE A 157 1.01 20.46 -16.86
C ILE A 157 0.36 20.34 -15.47
N LEU A 158 0.78 19.37 -14.66
CA LEU A 158 0.30 19.19 -13.29
C LEU A 158 0.60 20.38 -12.38
N THR A 159 1.73 21.06 -12.57
CA THR A 159 2.07 22.26 -11.80
C THR A 159 1.20 23.45 -12.19
N GLU A 160 0.93 23.64 -13.48
CA GLU A 160 0.03 24.69 -13.98
C GLU A 160 -1.40 24.46 -13.51
N TRP A 161 -1.91 23.24 -13.64
CA TRP A 161 -3.23 22.87 -13.15
C TRP A 161 -3.40 23.14 -11.65
N ARG A 162 -2.38 22.80 -10.84
CA ARG A 162 -2.37 23.11 -9.39
C ARG A 162 -2.41 24.61 -9.09
N LYS A 163 -1.79 25.45 -9.91
CA LYS A 163 -1.86 26.91 -9.75
C LYS A 163 -3.28 27.41 -10.06
N ALA A 164 -3.86 26.99 -11.18
CA ALA A 164 -5.22 27.35 -11.56
C ALA A 164 -6.27 26.88 -10.53
N GLU A 165 -6.13 25.67 -9.99
CA GLU A 165 -7.03 25.13 -8.96
C GLU A 165 -6.97 25.95 -7.66
N LYS A 166 -5.77 26.41 -7.26
CA LYS A 166 -5.62 27.32 -6.10
C LYS A 166 -6.34 28.65 -6.33
N GLU A 167 -6.22 29.23 -7.51
CA GLU A 167 -6.91 30.48 -7.85
C GLU A 167 -8.43 30.31 -7.87
N GLN A 168 -8.92 29.21 -8.44
CA GLN A 168 -10.35 28.87 -8.43
C GLN A 168 -10.87 28.68 -7.00
N LYS A 169 -10.12 27.98 -6.14
CA LYS A 169 -10.47 27.81 -4.72
C LYS A 169 -10.53 29.15 -3.98
N LYS A 170 -9.59 30.06 -4.22
CA LYS A 170 -9.62 31.43 -3.67
C LYS A 170 -10.86 32.18 -4.14
N ARG A 171 -11.17 32.14 -5.43
CA ARG A 171 -12.37 32.80 -6.00
C ARG A 171 -13.65 32.25 -5.38
N ASN A 172 -13.78 30.92 -5.27
CA ASN A 172 -14.93 30.28 -4.65
C ASN A 172 -15.06 30.61 -3.16
N ALA A 173 -13.95 30.73 -2.43
CA ALA A 173 -13.96 31.16 -1.02
C ALA A 173 -14.48 32.60 -0.88
N MET A 174 -14.05 33.52 -1.75
CA MET A 174 -14.57 34.89 -1.78
C MET A 174 -16.07 34.93 -2.07
N CYS A 175 -16.55 34.16 -3.06
CA CYS A 175 -17.98 34.07 -3.37
C CYS A 175 -18.81 33.48 -2.21
N ARG A 176 -18.25 32.53 -1.44
CA ARG A 176 -18.92 31.94 -0.26
C ARG A 176 -18.99 32.87 0.94
N GLN A 177 -18.10 33.85 1.05
CA GLN A 177 -18.14 34.87 2.13
C GLN A 177 -19.08 36.04 1.82
N ALA A 178 -19.44 36.21 0.54
CA ALA A 178 -20.36 37.26 0.09
C ALA A 178 -21.85 36.87 0.16
N TYR A 179 -22.15 35.63 0.55
CA TYR A 179 -23.49 35.09 0.82
C TYR A 179 -23.64 34.84 2.32
#